data_AF-A0A2D7Z706-F1
#
_entry.id   AF-A0A2D7Z706-F1
#
_cell.length_a   1.000
_cell.length_b   1.000
_cell.length_c   1.000
_cell.angle_alpha   90.00
_cell.angle_beta   90.00
_cell.angle_gamma   90.00
#
_symmetry.space_group_name_H-M   'P 1'
#
loop_
_entity.id
_entity.type
_entity.pdbx_description
1 polymer ?
#
loop_
_entity_poly.entity_id
_entity_poly.type
_entity_poly.pdbx_seq_one_letter_code
_entity_poly.pdbx_strand_id
1 'polypeptide(L)'
;MNGPLRVGVGGPVGSGKTALLENLCKAMRAQHSVAAITNDIYTKEDQRILTATGALPAERIMGVETGGCPHTAIREDASINLAAVADMNTSFPDLDVIFIESGGDNL
;
A
#
# COMPACT_ATOMS: atom_id res chain seq x y z
N MET A 1 -21.46 -7.96 0.34
CA MET A 1 -20.19 -8.58 0.78
C MET A 1 -19.30 -7.46 1.27
N ASN A 2 -18.67 -7.63 2.43
CA ASN A 2 -17.65 -6.68 2.89
C ASN A 2 -16.43 -6.91 1.99
N GLY A 3 -15.86 -5.85 1.40
CA GLY A 3 -14.69 -5.96 0.50
C GLY A 3 -13.42 -6.52 1.19
N PRO A 4 -12.24 -6.48 0.55
CA PRO A 4 -11.02 -7.04 1.14
C PRO A 4 -10.70 -6.41 2.50
N LEU A 5 -10.00 -7.17 3.33
CA LEU A 5 -9.38 -6.64 4.54
C LEU A 5 -8.38 -5.54 4.16
N ARG A 6 -8.50 -4.37 4.78
CA ARG A 6 -7.59 -3.23 4.57
C ARG A 6 -6.68 -3.11 5.77
N VAL A 7 -5.37 -3.23 5.55
CA VAL A 7 -4.37 -3.19 6.62
C VAL A 7 -3.45 -2.00 6.40
N GLY A 8 -3.54 -1.00 7.28
CA GLY A 8 -2.62 0.13 7.30
C GLY A 8 -1.29 -0.24 7.96
N VAL A 9 -0.18 0.11 7.33
CA VAL A 9 1.18 -0.04 7.88
C VAL A 9 1.79 1.34 8.03
N GLY A 10 1.76 1.85 9.27
CA GLY A 10 2.28 3.16 9.64
C GLY A 10 3.56 3.09 10.46
N GLY A 11 4.30 4.20 10.51
CA GLY A 11 5.52 4.32 11.30
C GLY A 11 6.55 5.29 10.73
N PRO A 12 7.63 5.59 11.50
CA PRO A 12 8.63 6.57 11.12
C PRO A 12 9.34 6.32 9.79
N VAL A 13 9.91 7.39 9.22
CA VAL A 13 10.86 7.27 8.11
C VAL A 13 12.00 6.34 8.54
N GLY A 14 12.30 5.32 7.70
CA GLY A 14 13.36 4.35 7.98
C GLY A 14 13.02 3.25 8.99
N SER A 15 11.79 3.15 9.49
CA SER A 15 11.40 2.11 10.47
C SER A 15 11.22 0.71 9.88
N GLY A 16 11.41 0.54 8.57
CA GLY A 16 11.29 -0.76 7.89
C GLY A 16 9.89 -1.12 7.39
N LYS A 17 8.98 -0.16 7.20
CA LYS A 17 7.62 -0.40 6.68
C LYS A 17 7.60 -1.13 5.34
N THR A 18 8.34 -0.64 4.34
CA THR A 18 8.45 -1.26 3.01
C THR A 18 9.02 -2.67 3.09
N ALA A 19 10.03 -2.89 3.93
CA ALA A 19 10.61 -4.22 4.16
C ALA A 19 9.62 -5.19 4.83
N LEU A 20 8.77 -4.69 5.74
CA LEU A 20 7.68 -5.48 6.31
C LEU A 20 6.65 -5.84 5.22
N LEU A 21 6.24 -4.87 4.39
CA LEU A 21 5.31 -5.10 3.29
C LEU A 21 5.82 -6.14 2.30
N GLU A 22 7.10 -6.05 1.91
CA GLU A 22 7.74 -7.02 1.02
C GLU A 22 7.59 -8.44 1.56
N ASN A 23 7.96 -8.65 2.82
CA ASN A 23 7.92 -9.96 3.47
C ASN A 23 6.49 -10.50 3.61
N LEU A 24 5.54 -9.64 4.01
CA LEU A 24 4.13 -10.02 4.12
C LEU A 24 3.56 -10.41 2.75
N CYS A 25 3.81 -9.61 1.72
CA CYS A 25 3.36 -9.90 0.36
C CYS A 25 3.90 -11.23 -0.15
N LYS A 26 5.22 -11.47 -0.01
CA LYS A 26 5.85 -12.73 -0.44
C LYS A 26 5.30 -13.94 0.30
N ALA A 27 5.06 -13.81 1.60
CA ALA A 27 4.53 -14.89 2.43
C ALA A 27 3.05 -15.21 2.13
N MET A 28 2.24 -14.18 1.84
CA MET A 28 0.78 -14.33 1.75
C MET A 28 0.26 -14.56 0.32
N ARG A 29 0.95 -14.05 -0.72
CA ARG A 29 0.47 -14.10 -2.12
C ARG A 29 0.24 -15.50 -2.69
N ALA A 30 0.75 -16.55 -2.03
CA ALA A 30 0.55 -17.93 -2.45
C ALA A 30 -0.83 -18.49 -2.03
N GLN A 31 -1.44 -17.92 -0.99
CA GLN A 31 -2.70 -18.41 -0.41
C GLN A 31 -3.82 -17.37 -0.43
N HIS A 32 -3.47 -16.09 -0.65
CA HIS A 32 -4.41 -14.97 -0.65
C HIS A 32 -4.21 -14.12 -1.90
N SER A 33 -5.29 -13.54 -2.40
CA SER A 33 -5.24 -12.48 -3.41
C SER A 33 -4.89 -11.16 -2.71
N VAL A 34 -3.64 -10.71 -2.92
CA VAL A 34 -3.06 -9.56 -2.21
C VAL A 34 -2.81 -8.41 -3.18
N ALA A 35 -2.99 -7.19 -2.70
CA ALA A 35 -2.52 -5.95 -3.31
C ALA A 35 -1.81 -5.05 -2.28
N ALA A 36 -0.97 -4.14 -2.77
CA ALA A 36 -0.30 -3.15 -1.96
C ALA A 36 -0.50 -1.74 -2.55
N ILE A 37 -0.78 -0.78 -1.67
CA ILE A 37 -0.78 0.65 -1.94
C ILE A 37 0.34 1.25 -1.10
N THR A 38 1.21 2.03 -1.74
CA THR A 38 2.34 2.70 -1.08
C THR A 38 2.14 4.20 -1.20
N ASN A 39 2.25 4.92 -0.08
CA ASN A 39 2.15 6.36 -0.02
C ASN A 39 3.55 6.98 0.08
N ASP A 40 3.85 7.91 -0.82
CA ASP A 40 5.08 8.68 -0.79
C ASP A 40 4.76 10.15 -1.16
N ILE A 41 5.57 11.09 -0.70
CA ILE A 41 5.26 12.52 -0.74
C ILE A 41 5.48 13.08 -2.16
N TYR A 42 6.61 12.72 -2.78
CA TYR A 42 7.04 13.29 -4.07
C TYR A 42 7.56 12.24 -5.06
N THR A 43 7.63 10.97 -4.67
CA THR A 43 8.19 9.93 -5.50
C THR A 43 7.31 8.68 -5.50
N LYS A 44 7.77 7.64 -6.21
CA LYS A 44 7.20 6.30 -6.19
C LYS A 44 8.27 5.26 -5.87
N GLU A 45 9.19 5.61 -4.97
CA GLU A 45 10.33 4.77 -4.62
C GLU A 45 9.87 3.45 -4.00
N ASP A 46 8.94 3.49 -3.04
CA ASP A 46 8.45 2.28 -2.37
C ASP A 46 7.73 1.33 -3.33
N GLN A 47 6.91 1.87 -4.24
CA GLN A 47 6.32 1.09 -5.34
C GLN A 47 7.41 0.42 -6.19
N ARG A 48 8.46 1.16 -6.56
CA ARG A 48 9.58 0.64 -7.37
C ARG A 48 10.35 -0.45 -6.62
N ILE A 49 10.61 -0.28 -5.33
CA ILE A 49 11.26 -1.27 -4.46
C ILE A 49 10.44 -2.56 -4.44
N LEU A 50 9.15 -2.49 -4.10
CA LEU A 50 8.30 -3.68 -4.00
C LEU A 50 8.16 -4.40 -5.35
N THR A 51 8.12 -3.65 -6.46
CA THR A 51 8.09 -4.22 -7.81
C THR A 51 9.41 -4.92 -8.13
N ALA A 52 10.55 -4.26 -7.88
CA ALA A 52 11.88 -4.78 -8.18
C ALA A 52 12.26 -6.01 -7.34
N THR A 53 11.84 -6.06 -6.08
CA THR A 53 12.06 -7.22 -5.20
C THR A 53 11.10 -8.37 -5.51
N GLY A 54 10.15 -8.17 -6.43
CA GLY A 54 9.15 -9.14 -6.81
C GLY A 54 8.24 -9.48 -5.62
N ALA A 55 7.83 -8.49 -4.82
CA ALA A 55 6.89 -8.68 -3.72
C ALA A 55 5.53 -9.17 -4.24
N LEU A 56 5.01 -8.52 -5.29
CA LEU A 56 3.80 -8.89 -6.04
C LEU A 56 4.03 -8.61 -7.54
N PRO A 57 3.16 -9.11 -8.43
CA PRO A 57 3.06 -8.58 -9.80
C PRO A 57 2.87 -7.06 -9.79
N ALA A 58 3.48 -6.36 -10.75
CA ALA A 58 3.55 -4.90 -10.75
C ALA A 58 2.17 -4.24 -10.74
N GLU A 59 1.20 -4.84 -11.45
CA GLU A 59 -0.19 -4.40 -11.52
C GLU A 59 -0.93 -4.48 -10.17
N ARG A 60 -0.39 -5.24 -9.20
CA ARG A 60 -0.92 -5.36 -7.83
C ARG A 60 -0.25 -4.40 -6.83
N ILE A 61 0.62 -3.50 -7.31
CA ILE A 61 1.32 -2.52 -6.48
C ILE A 61 1.04 -1.12 -7.03
N MET A 62 0.32 -0.30 -6.27
CA MET A 62 -0.03 1.06 -6.63
C MET A 62 0.72 2.07 -5.77
N GLY A 63 1.44 2.99 -6.42
CA GLY A 63 2.06 4.15 -5.76
C GLY A 63 1.13 5.36 -5.80
N VAL A 64 0.86 5.94 -4.62
CA VAL A 64 0.04 7.14 -4.42
C VAL A 64 0.93 8.28 -3.92
N GLU A 65 0.92 9.38 -4.66
CA GLU A 65 1.62 10.60 -4.27
C GLU A 65 0.68 11.44 -3.38
N THR A 66 1.02 11.57 -2.10
CA THR A 66 0.14 12.20 -1.10
C THR A 66 0.27 13.72 -1.04
N GLY A 67 1.35 14.27 -1.60
CA GLY A 67 1.76 15.64 -1.30
C GLY A 67 2.27 15.78 0.14
N GLY A 68 2.46 17.03 0.58
CA GLY A 68 3.36 17.40 1.68
C GLY A 68 3.12 16.82 3.09
N CYS A 69 1.91 16.39 3.45
CA CYS A 69 1.61 15.91 4.81
C CYS A 69 1.12 14.45 4.79
N PRO A 70 1.99 13.47 5.10
CA PRO A 70 1.65 12.04 5.01
C PRO A 70 0.48 11.61 5.92
N HIS A 71 0.37 12.16 7.13
CA HIS A 71 -0.78 11.88 8.02
C HIS A 71 -2.12 12.25 7.38
N THR A 72 -2.18 13.36 6.63
CA THR A 72 -3.43 13.82 6.01
C THR A 72 -4.02 12.76 5.10
N ALA A 73 -3.18 12.12 4.28
CA ALA A 73 -3.63 11.10 3.33
C ALA A 73 -4.13 9.80 3.98
N ILE A 74 -3.89 9.60 5.28
CA ILE A 74 -4.32 8.40 6.02
C ILE A 74 -5.27 8.70 7.18
N ARG A 75 -5.52 9.98 7.52
CA ARG A 75 -6.34 10.39 8.67
C ARG A 75 -7.38 11.44 8.29
N GLU A 76 -6.95 12.68 8.07
CA GLU A 76 -7.87 13.81 7.89
C GLU A 76 -8.58 13.78 6.53
N ASP A 77 -7.86 13.39 5.48
CA ASP A 77 -8.41 13.24 4.13
C ASP A 77 -7.82 11.99 3.45
N ALA A 78 -8.47 10.85 3.72
CA ALA A 78 -8.10 9.58 3.11
C ALA A 78 -8.66 9.39 1.68
N SER A 79 -9.25 10.42 1.05
CA SER A 79 -9.94 10.30 -0.24
C SER A 79 -9.08 9.66 -1.32
N ILE A 80 -7.80 10.03 -1.40
CA ILE A 80 -6.85 9.49 -2.39
C ILE A 80 -6.61 7.99 -2.19
N ASN A 81 -6.47 7.55 -0.94
CA ASN A 81 -6.29 6.14 -0.61
C ASN A 81 -7.59 5.35 -0.79
N LEU A 82 -8.74 5.94 -0.50
CA LEU A 82 -10.05 5.31 -0.75
C LEU A 82 -10.31 5.14 -2.24
N ALA A 83 -9.91 6.10 -3.07
CA ALA A 83 -9.97 5.99 -4.53
C ALA A 83 -9.03 4.87 -5.03
N ALA A 84 -7.78 4.84 -4.58
CA ALA A 84 -6.83 3.77 -4.91
C ALA A 84 -7.36 2.38 -4.52
N VAL A 85 -7.97 2.25 -3.34
CA VAL A 85 -8.62 1.00 -2.91
C VAL A 85 -9.79 0.63 -3.82
N ALA A 86 -10.61 1.60 -4.25
CA ALA A 86 -11.71 1.35 -5.17
C ALA A 86 -11.22 0.89 -6.55
N ASP A 87 -10.15 1.49 -7.06
CA ASP A 87 -9.51 1.10 -8.31
C ASP A 87 -8.97 -0.34 -8.23
N MET A 88 -8.24 -0.67 -7.16
CA MET A 88 -7.71 -2.03 -6.96
C MET A 88 -8.83 -3.08 -6.84
N ASN A 89 -9.92 -2.77 -6.13
CA ASN A 89 -11.08 -3.67 -6.05
C ASN A 89 -11.77 -3.89 -7.40
N THR A 90 -11.77 -2.85 -8.24
CA THR A 90 -12.35 -2.93 -9.59
C THR A 90 -11.46 -3.77 -10.51
N SER A 91 -10.15 -3.58 -10.44
CA SER A 91 -9.17 -4.34 -11.23
C SER A 91 -9.03 -5.80 -10.79
N PHE A 92 -9.18 -6.07 -9.48
CA PHE A 92 -9.00 -7.40 -8.88
C PHE A 92 -10.19 -7.73 -7.97
N PRO A 93 -11.32 -8.19 -8.52
CA PRO A 93 -12.54 -8.49 -7.75
C PRO A 93 -12.39 -9.63 -6.73
N ASP A 94 -11.31 -10.40 -6.82
CA ASP A 94 -10.97 -11.54 -5.98
C ASP A 94 -10.09 -11.16 -4.77
N LEU A 95 -9.78 -9.87 -4.56
CA LEU A 95 -8.89 -9.44 -3.47
C LEU A 95 -9.39 -9.89 -2.09
N ASP A 96 -8.48 -10.52 -1.34
CA ASP A 96 -8.67 -10.87 0.06
C ASP A 96 -8.12 -9.76 0.98
N VAL A 97 -6.96 -9.20 0.62
CA VAL A 97 -6.21 -8.24 1.46
C VAL A 97 -5.59 -7.13 0.62
N ILE A 98 -5.70 -5.88 1.11
CA ILE A 98 -4.97 -4.73 0.61
C ILE A 98 -4.12 -4.14 1.74
N PHE A 99 -2.80 -4.12 1.54
CA PHE A 99 -1.88 -3.37 2.41
C PHE A 99 -1.80 -1.91 1.97
N ILE A 100 -1.77 -0.98 2.93
CA ILE A 100 -1.66 0.46 2.68
C ILE A 100 -0.50 0.96 3.55
N GLU A 101 0.68 1.11 2.96
CA GLU A 101 1.83 1.71 3.62
C GLU A 101 1.69 3.23 3.64
N SER A 102 1.71 3.83 4.83
CA SER A 102 1.73 5.28 4.96
C SER A 102 3.06 5.85 4.49
N GLY A 103 3.08 7.13 4.12
CA GLY A 103 4.32 7.87 4.06
C GLY A 103 5.04 7.81 5.41
N GLY A 104 6.36 7.92 5.39
CA GLY A 104 7.13 8.00 6.63
C GLY A 104 6.73 9.25 7.41
N ASP A 105 6.40 9.05 8.69
CA ASP A 105 5.81 10.13 9.49
C ASP A 105 6.38 10.26 10.89
N ASN A 106 6.12 11.39 11.52
CA ASN A 106 6.46 11.62 12.91
C ASN A 106 5.47 10.84 13.79
N LEU A 107 5.92 10.32 14.94
CA LEU A 107 5.09 9.61 15.92
C LEU A 107 3.84 10.42 16.32
#